data_AF-A0AAQ3NMY5-F1
#
_entry.id   AF-A0AAQ3NMY5-F1
#
_cell.length_a   1.000
_cell.length_b   1.000
_cell.length_c   1.000
_cell.angle_alpha   90.00
_cell.angle_beta   90.00
_cell.angle_gamma   90.00
#
_symmetry.space_group_name_H-M   'P 1'
#
loop_
_entity.id
_entity.type
_entity.pdbx_description
1 polymer ?
#
loop_
_entity_poly.entity_id
_entity_poly.type
_entity_poly.pdbx_seq_one_letter_code
_entity_poly.pdbx_strand_id
1 'polypeptide(L)'
;MEDSLEKKWKQREFTLASVSDLSSVTPSALPGTASFDSDGLQIHQQSHQIPLNIDPRTVQLFRLSPVHSVCMVEGSDAGKKASYARGVNIQFRNEEESETFHCVVQQWKKEINVQGPNGRNQSNITSKSKFDEKIESSSAKMYFHYYGQLLHQQNMLQDYVRTGTYHAAVIENRSDFTGRVVVDVGAGSGILSLFAAQAGAKHVYAVEASEMAEYARKLIAGNPMLAQRITVIKGKVEDVELPEKADILISEPMGTLLINERMLESYVIARDRFLVPTGKMFPALGRIHMAPFTDEYLFVEIANKALFWQQQNYYGVDLTPLHGTAFQGYFSQPVVDAFDPRLLIAPSISHVIDFTKIKEEELYEIDIPLRFIASVGTRVHGLACWFDVLFNGSTVQRWLTTAPGSPTTHWYQLRCVLSQPIYVMAGQEITGRLHLIAHNAQSYTIYLTLSAKMWGPGAEQGGILQTSSCKLDLKEPYYRMSQPQAYALAQDQQPQPLIPTQDIHIQSQDLDEPEFVQQPSPNSCVQIDPLMQNI
;
A
#
# COMPACT_ATOMS: atom_id res chain seq x y z
N MET A 1 -20.29 45.28 -10.58
CA MET A 1 -20.47 43.81 -10.53
C MET A 1 -21.37 43.36 -9.38
N GLU A 2 -21.67 44.20 -8.38
CA GLU A 2 -22.67 43.92 -7.34
C GLU A 2 -24.11 43.91 -7.87
N ASP A 3 -24.43 44.81 -8.80
CA ASP A 3 -25.80 45.00 -9.32
C ASP A 3 -26.34 43.83 -10.18
N SER A 4 -25.48 42.91 -10.62
CA SER A 4 -25.89 41.70 -11.35
C SER A 4 -26.14 40.48 -10.46
N LEU A 5 -25.61 40.47 -9.23
CA LEU A 5 -25.78 39.37 -8.26
C LEU A 5 -27.11 39.50 -7.51
N GLU A 6 -27.49 40.72 -7.11
CA GLU A 6 -28.81 40.97 -6.50
C GLU A 6 -29.97 40.52 -7.40
N LYS A 7 -29.85 40.70 -8.72
CA LYS A 7 -30.87 40.29 -9.69
C LYS A 7 -30.94 38.79 -9.92
N LYS A 8 -29.86 38.03 -9.69
CA LYS A 8 -29.78 36.60 -10.00
C LYS A 8 -30.47 35.72 -8.95
N TRP A 9 -30.43 36.15 -7.68
CA TRP A 9 -30.97 35.38 -6.54
C TRP A 9 -32.37 35.83 -6.09
N LYS A 10 -32.74 37.10 -6.30
CA LYS A 10 -34.10 37.64 -6.06
C LYS A 10 -35.24 36.89 -6.77
N GLN A 11 -34.96 35.95 -7.68
CA GLN A 11 -35.96 35.17 -8.43
C GLN A 11 -36.19 33.73 -7.95
N ARG A 12 -35.54 33.24 -6.87
CA ARG A 12 -35.74 31.86 -6.37
C ARG A 12 -36.40 31.84 -5.00
N GLU A 13 -37.73 31.96 -5.00
CA GLU A 13 -38.58 31.81 -3.82
C GLU A 13 -39.21 30.41 -3.77
N PHE A 14 -39.15 29.76 -2.61
CA PHE A 14 -39.72 28.44 -2.35
C PHE A 14 -40.89 28.57 -1.40
N THR A 15 -42.06 28.07 -1.79
CA THR A 15 -43.20 27.93 -0.88
C THR A 15 -43.04 26.65 -0.06
N LEU A 16 -43.05 26.76 1.26
CA LEU A 16 -42.87 25.64 2.19
C LEU A 16 -44.23 25.23 2.78
N ALA A 17 -44.44 23.92 2.92
CA ALA A 17 -45.67 23.37 3.49
C ALA A 17 -45.82 23.77 4.96
N SER A 18 -44.73 23.67 5.72
CA SER A 18 -44.64 24.22 7.06
C SER A 18 -43.21 24.54 7.47
N VAL A 19 -43.08 25.51 8.37
CA VAL A 19 -41.84 25.88 9.05
C VAL A 19 -42.12 25.93 10.54
N SER A 20 -41.21 25.39 11.35
CA SER A 20 -41.27 25.51 12.81
C SER A 20 -39.87 25.68 13.42
N ASP A 21 -39.76 26.54 14.43
CA ASP A 21 -38.54 26.73 15.21
C ASP A 21 -38.43 25.62 16.27
N LEU A 22 -37.28 24.95 16.31
CA LEU A 22 -37.00 23.89 17.29
C LEU A 22 -36.91 24.40 18.74
N SER A 23 -36.73 25.70 18.95
CA SER A 23 -36.65 26.34 20.27
C SER A 23 -38.00 26.78 20.85
N SER A 24 -39.08 26.73 20.07
CA SER A 24 -40.42 27.13 20.54
C SER A 24 -41.06 26.05 21.41
N VAL A 25 -41.47 26.43 22.64
CA VAL A 25 -42.15 25.56 23.61
C VAL A 25 -43.54 25.10 23.12
N THR A 26 -44.10 25.77 22.11
CA THR A 26 -45.28 25.34 21.35
C THR A 26 -44.96 25.44 19.85
N PRO A 27 -44.57 24.33 19.18
CA PRO A 27 -44.24 24.36 17.77
C PRO A 27 -45.52 24.52 16.93
N SER A 28 -45.87 25.75 16.58
CA SER A 28 -46.90 25.99 15.55
C SER A 28 -46.27 25.83 14.18
N ALA A 29 -46.44 24.66 13.56
CA ALA A 29 -46.07 24.44 12.17
C ALA A 29 -46.99 25.30 11.28
N LEU A 30 -46.44 26.35 10.67
CA LEU A 30 -47.19 27.27 9.82
C LEU A 30 -46.55 27.32 8.43
N PRO A 31 -47.34 27.56 7.36
CA PRO A 31 -46.78 27.77 6.04
C PRO A 31 -45.75 28.90 6.04
N GLY A 32 -44.73 28.75 5.19
CA GLY A 32 -43.64 29.70 5.12
C GLY A 32 -43.09 29.85 3.70
N THR A 33 -42.21 30.81 3.52
CA THR A 33 -41.45 30.98 2.28
C THR A 33 -39.96 30.99 2.60
N ALA A 34 -39.16 30.46 1.68
CA ALA A 34 -37.71 30.56 1.73
C ALA A 34 -37.19 31.24 0.47
N SER A 35 -36.38 32.27 0.63
CA SER A 35 -35.79 33.04 -0.46
C SER A 35 -34.29 33.18 -0.25
N PHE A 36 -33.56 33.33 -1.36
CA PHE A 36 -32.11 33.56 -1.35
C PHE A 36 -31.84 34.99 -1.81
N ASP A 37 -31.04 35.73 -1.06
CA ASP A 37 -30.53 37.04 -1.47
C ASP A 37 -28.99 37.08 -1.41
N SER A 38 -28.41 38.27 -1.58
CA SER A 38 -26.96 38.47 -1.48
C SER A 38 -26.42 38.28 -0.06
N ASP A 39 -27.26 38.41 0.96
CA ASP A 39 -26.89 38.46 2.37
C ASP A 39 -27.13 37.12 3.08
N GLY A 40 -28.00 36.26 2.54
CA GLY A 40 -28.27 34.96 3.14
C GLY A 40 -29.47 34.19 2.55
N LEU A 41 -29.74 33.04 3.19
CA LEU A 41 -31.02 32.34 3.06
C LEU A 41 -31.97 32.96 4.07
N GLN A 42 -33.10 33.50 3.59
CA GLN A 42 -34.17 34.03 4.43
C GLN A 42 -35.32 33.02 4.48
N ILE A 43 -35.73 32.64 5.69
CA ILE A 43 -36.92 31.79 5.89
C ILE A 43 -37.94 32.60 6.68
N HIS A 44 -39.13 32.77 6.08
CA HIS A 44 -40.23 33.55 6.64
C HIS A 44 -41.38 32.61 7.03
N GLN A 45 -41.86 32.75 8.26
CA GLN A 45 -43.09 32.11 8.72
C GLN A 45 -44.24 33.12 8.60
N GLN A 46 -45.43 32.72 8.11
CA GLN A 46 -46.54 33.65 7.79
C GLN A 46 -47.07 34.49 8.96
N SER A 47 -46.70 34.21 10.22
CA SER A 47 -47.07 35.01 11.39
C SER A 47 -45.86 35.75 11.97
N HIS A 48 -45.70 37.03 11.61
CA HIS A 48 -44.81 38.06 12.22
C HIS A 48 -43.69 37.58 13.17
N GLN A 49 -42.77 36.73 12.70
CA GLN A 49 -41.50 36.49 13.35
C GLN A 49 -40.34 36.74 12.40
N ILE A 50 -39.31 37.33 12.99
CA ILE A 50 -38.09 37.92 12.41
C ILE A 50 -37.52 37.04 11.29
N PRO A 51 -37.13 37.61 10.13
CA PRO A 51 -36.43 36.86 9.09
C PRO A 51 -35.19 36.22 9.70
N LEU A 52 -35.10 34.89 9.65
CA LEU A 52 -33.84 34.21 9.91
C LEU A 52 -32.94 34.52 8.72
N ASN A 53 -32.05 35.50 8.88
CA ASN A 53 -30.99 35.74 7.93
C ASN A 53 -29.86 34.76 8.23
N ILE A 54 -29.70 33.76 7.38
CA ILE A 54 -28.78 32.66 7.60
C ILE A 54 -27.52 32.89 6.76
N ASP A 55 -26.37 33.06 7.44
CA ASP A 55 -25.09 33.20 6.76
C ASP A 55 -24.81 31.92 5.93
N PRO A 56 -24.54 32.06 4.63
CA PRO A 56 -24.23 30.95 3.73
C PRO A 56 -23.11 30.05 4.23
N ARG A 57 -22.16 30.61 4.99
CA ARG A 57 -20.96 29.91 5.48
C ARG A 57 -21.24 29.03 6.68
N THR A 58 -22.29 29.29 7.46
CA THR A 58 -22.58 28.58 8.71
C THR A 58 -23.82 27.70 8.64
N VAL A 59 -24.64 27.81 7.60
CA VAL A 59 -25.85 26.99 7.44
C VAL A 59 -25.52 25.50 7.31
N GLN A 60 -26.14 24.65 8.12
CA GLN A 60 -26.10 23.19 7.93
C GLN A 60 -27.53 22.68 7.68
N LEU A 61 -27.72 22.01 6.54
CA LEU A 61 -29.03 21.50 6.13
C LEU A 61 -29.00 19.97 6.12
N PHE A 62 -29.86 19.34 6.91
CA PHE A 62 -29.95 17.89 7.07
C PHE A 62 -31.29 17.39 6.54
N ARG A 63 -31.29 16.33 5.74
CA ARG A 63 -32.52 15.67 5.26
C ARG A 63 -32.94 14.61 6.28
N LEU A 64 -34.13 14.76 6.86
CA LEU A 64 -34.71 13.79 7.81
C LEU A 64 -35.62 12.77 7.12
N SER A 65 -36.28 13.16 6.04
CA SER A 65 -37.13 12.32 5.18
C SER A 65 -37.25 12.96 3.79
N PRO A 66 -37.91 12.33 2.80
CA PRO A 66 -38.07 12.90 1.45
C PRO A 66 -38.68 14.31 1.41
N VAL A 67 -39.47 14.68 2.42
CA VAL A 67 -40.15 16.00 2.49
C VAL A 67 -39.85 16.79 3.76
N HIS A 68 -38.98 16.28 4.66
CA HIS A 68 -38.60 16.98 5.89
C HIS A 68 -37.10 17.23 5.94
N SER A 69 -36.71 18.45 6.29
CA SER A 69 -35.32 18.83 6.53
C SER A 69 -35.19 19.69 7.77
N VAL A 70 -33.99 19.68 8.36
CA VAL A 70 -33.62 20.56 9.47
C VAL A 70 -32.53 21.48 9.00
N CYS A 71 -32.72 22.77 9.21
CA CYS A 71 -31.72 23.79 9.00
C CYS A 71 -31.15 24.21 10.37
N MET A 72 -29.86 24.02 10.58
CA MET A 72 -29.15 24.45 11.79
C MET A 72 -28.31 25.69 11.47
N VAL A 73 -28.38 26.67 12.36
CA VAL A 73 -27.72 27.97 12.23
C VAL A 73 -27.00 28.29 13.54
N GLU A 74 -25.74 28.67 13.49
CA GLU A 74 -25.05 29.20 14.66
C GLU A 74 -25.50 30.65 14.93
N GLY A 75 -26.08 30.88 16.11
CA GLY A 75 -26.47 32.21 16.57
C GLY A 75 -25.46 32.75 17.59
N SER A 76 -25.06 34.00 17.41
CA SER A 76 -24.38 34.79 18.44
C SER A 76 -25.31 35.89 18.93
N ASP A 77 -25.82 35.79 20.15
CA ASP A 77 -26.49 36.93 20.78
C ASP A 77 -25.45 38.00 21.11
N ALA A 78 -25.64 39.21 20.59
CA ALA A 78 -24.81 40.37 20.91
C ALA A 78 -24.93 40.69 22.41
N GLY A 79 -24.06 40.10 23.24
CA GLY A 79 -23.99 40.35 24.68
C GLY A 79 -23.71 39.15 25.58
N LYS A 80 -23.64 37.90 25.08
CA LYS A 80 -23.29 36.72 25.90
C LYS A 80 -22.21 35.86 25.25
N LYS A 81 -21.23 35.41 26.06
CA LYS A 81 -20.02 34.65 25.64
C LYS A 81 -20.28 33.17 25.24
N ALA A 82 -21.54 32.77 25.01
CA ALA A 82 -21.89 31.40 24.65
C ALA A 82 -22.53 31.38 23.25
N SER A 83 -21.93 30.63 22.32
CA SER A 83 -22.56 30.31 21.04
C SER A 83 -23.64 29.25 21.27
N TYR A 84 -24.80 29.40 20.63
CA TYR A 84 -25.84 28.38 20.62
C TYR A 84 -26.32 28.17 19.19
N ALA A 85 -26.68 26.93 18.86
CA ALA A 85 -27.24 26.60 17.56
C ALA A 85 -28.77 26.72 17.62
N ARG A 86 -29.33 27.46 16.66
CA ARG A 86 -30.78 27.55 16.43
C ARG A 86 -31.15 26.61 15.29
N GLY A 87 -32.18 25.81 15.48
CA GLY A 87 -32.63 24.83 14.50
C GLY A 87 -34.02 25.17 13.98
N VAL A 88 -34.25 25.01 12.69
CA VAL A 88 -35.53 25.23 12.02
C VAL A 88 -35.92 23.97 11.25
N ASN A 89 -37.09 23.43 11.54
CA ASN A 89 -37.70 22.35 10.76
C ASN A 89 -38.38 22.94 9.54
N ILE A 90 -38.12 22.32 8.39
CA ILE A 90 -38.70 22.67 7.10
C ILE A 90 -39.42 21.45 6.55
N GLN A 91 -40.70 21.63 6.22
CA GLN A 91 -41.48 20.65 5.49
C GLN A 91 -41.79 21.17 4.08
N PHE A 92 -41.43 20.38 3.08
CA PHE A 92 -41.70 20.65 1.66
C PHE A 92 -43.04 20.04 1.25
N ARG A 93 -43.65 20.55 0.16
CA ARG A 93 -44.95 20.01 -0.30
C ARG A 93 -44.79 18.66 -1.01
N ASN A 94 -43.64 18.42 -1.61
CA ASN A 94 -43.29 17.18 -2.29
C ASN A 94 -41.75 16.97 -2.28
N GLU A 95 -41.32 15.78 -2.72
CA GLU A 95 -39.90 15.40 -2.75
C GLU A 95 -39.09 16.22 -3.77
N GLU A 96 -39.68 16.54 -4.93
CA GLU A 96 -39.05 17.35 -5.98
C GLU A 96 -38.67 18.76 -5.48
N GLU A 97 -39.54 19.41 -4.70
CA GLU A 97 -39.26 20.69 -4.05
C GLU A 97 -38.14 20.57 -3.01
N SER A 98 -38.10 19.46 -2.25
CA SER A 98 -37.01 19.21 -1.30
C SER A 98 -35.67 19.03 -2.01
N GLU A 99 -35.63 18.24 -3.08
CA GLU A 99 -34.42 18.03 -3.88
C GLU A 99 -33.94 19.31 -4.53
N THR A 100 -34.86 20.07 -5.14
CA THR A 100 -34.55 21.35 -5.77
C THR A 100 -33.98 22.33 -4.74
N PHE A 101 -34.59 22.44 -3.56
CA PHE A 101 -34.11 23.32 -2.50
C PHE A 101 -32.70 22.94 -2.03
N HIS A 102 -32.44 21.65 -1.79
CA HIS A 102 -31.11 21.16 -1.40
C HIS A 102 -30.06 21.42 -2.49
N CYS A 103 -30.38 21.19 -3.76
CA CYS A 103 -29.50 21.52 -4.88
C CYS A 103 -29.15 23.00 -4.95
N VAL A 104 -30.13 23.89 -4.75
CA VAL A 104 -29.91 25.34 -4.76
C VAL A 104 -29.00 25.77 -3.61
N VAL A 105 -29.21 25.28 -2.39
CA VAL A 105 -28.35 25.58 -1.24
C VAL A 105 -26.90 25.13 -1.50
N GLN A 106 -26.71 23.94 -2.09
CA GLN A 106 -25.37 23.42 -2.41
C GLN A 106 -24.68 24.22 -3.52
N GLN A 107 -25.42 24.63 -4.56
CA GLN A 107 -24.88 25.46 -5.63
C GLN A 107 -24.50 26.85 -5.10
N TRP A 108 -25.35 27.45 -4.27
CA TRP A 108 -25.12 28.76 -3.67
C TRP A 108 -23.86 28.76 -2.77
N LYS A 109 -23.66 27.71 -1.96
CA LYS A 109 -22.41 27.51 -1.19
C LYS A 109 -21.16 27.44 -2.05
N LYS A 110 -21.24 26.80 -3.22
CA LYS A 110 -20.11 26.70 -4.15
C LYS A 110 -19.79 28.05 -4.79
N GLU A 111 -20.80 28.82 -5.17
CA GLU A 111 -20.60 30.12 -5.87
C GLU A 111 -20.02 31.20 -4.93
N ILE A 112 -20.42 31.24 -3.66
CA ILE A 112 -19.90 32.21 -2.67
C ILE A 112 -18.41 31.94 -2.34
N ASN A 113 -18.00 30.68 -2.29
CA ASN A 113 -16.60 30.32 -2.00
C ASN A 113 -15.62 30.68 -3.13
N VAL A 114 -16.09 31.05 -4.33
CA VAL A 114 -15.24 31.32 -5.50
C VAL A 114 -14.83 32.80 -5.61
N GLN A 115 -15.48 33.75 -4.92
CA GLN A 115 -15.30 35.19 -5.16
C GLN A 115 -14.91 36.04 -3.94
N GLY A 116 -14.22 35.47 -2.95
CA GLY A 116 -13.60 36.26 -1.87
C GLY A 116 -12.31 36.96 -2.33
N PRO A 117 -12.13 38.27 -2.09
CA PRO A 117 -10.93 39.01 -2.50
C PRO A 117 -9.82 38.80 -1.47
N ASN A 118 -9.07 37.70 -1.61
CA ASN A 118 -7.65 37.52 -1.30
C ASN A 118 -7.36 36.03 -1.13
N GLY A 119 -6.55 35.50 -2.03
CA GLY A 119 -6.14 34.10 -2.06
C GLY A 119 -5.40 33.67 -0.79
N ARG A 120 -6.15 33.12 0.16
CA ARG A 120 -5.68 32.11 1.10
C ARG A 120 -6.68 30.98 1.07
N ASN A 121 -6.26 29.86 0.50
CA ASN A 121 -6.99 28.60 0.49
C ASN A 121 -7.41 28.24 1.91
N GLN A 122 -8.67 28.49 2.27
CA GLN A 122 -9.31 27.84 3.40
C GLN A 122 -10.25 26.78 2.83
N SER A 123 -9.70 25.57 2.78
CA SER A 123 -10.43 24.34 2.57
C SER A 123 -11.58 24.23 3.57
N ASN A 124 -12.72 23.73 3.09
CA ASN A 124 -13.78 23.09 3.87
C ASN A 124 -13.24 22.51 5.19
N ILE A 125 -13.71 23.01 6.33
CA ILE A 125 -13.56 22.33 7.61
C ILE A 125 -14.66 21.26 7.70
N THR A 126 -14.64 20.32 6.76
CA THR A 126 -14.77 18.92 7.15
C THR A 126 -13.38 18.58 7.67
N SER A 127 -13.22 18.16 8.93
CA SER A 127 -11.90 17.73 9.41
C SER A 127 -11.36 16.72 8.39
N LYS A 128 -10.33 17.11 7.63
CA LYS A 128 -9.77 16.21 6.64
C LYS A 128 -9.20 15.02 7.41
N SER A 129 -9.50 13.81 6.93
CA SER A 129 -8.91 12.61 7.50
C SER A 129 -7.39 12.79 7.57
N LYS A 130 -6.74 12.34 8.66
CA LYS A 130 -5.27 12.30 8.74
C LYS A 130 -4.66 11.63 7.51
N PHE A 131 -5.34 10.62 6.96
CA PHE A 131 -4.92 9.95 5.73
C PHE A 131 -4.93 10.90 4.51
N ASP A 132 -6.02 11.66 4.32
CA ASP A 132 -6.21 12.56 3.17
C ASP A 132 -5.33 13.82 3.22
N GLU A 133 -4.80 14.16 4.40
CA GLU A 133 -3.81 15.23 4.54
C GLU A 133 -2.42 14.81 4.02
N LYS A 134 -2.08 13.53 4.16
CA LYS A 134 -0.75 12.98 3.82
C LYS A 134 -0.68 12.43 2.41
N ILE A 135 -1.79 11.87 1.93
CA ILE A 135 -1.83 11.07 0.70
C ILE A 135 -2.57 11.84 -0.40
N GLU A 136 -1.98 11.86 -1.59
CA GLU A 136 -2.63 12.43 -2.76
C GLU A 136 -3.90 11.63 -3.12
N SER A 137 -4.99 12.34 -3.42
CA SER A 137 -6.30 11.76 -3.69
C SER A 137 -6.29 10.76 -4.86
N SER A 138 -5.47 11.01 -5.89
CA SER A 138 -5.29 10.12 -7.04
C SER A 138 -4.68 8.77 -6.61
N SER A 139 -3.61 8.81 -5.81
CA SER A 139 -2.98 7.62 -5.24
C SER A 139 -3.94 6.87 -4.33
N ALA A 140 -4.61 7.56 -3.40
CA ALA A 140 -5.58 6.97 -2.50
C ALA A 140 -6.69 6.22 -3.26
N LYS A 141 -7.24 6.84 -4.30
CA LYS A 141 -8.31 6.24 -5.12
C LYS A 141 -7.81 4.99 -5.85
N MET A 142 -6.62 5.03 -6.43
CA MET A 142 -6.03 3.86 -7.10
C MET A 142 -5.74 2.73 -6.11
N TYR A 143 -5.22 3.06 -4.93
CA TYR A 143 -4.95 2.10 -3.85
C TYR A 143 -6.22 1.37 -3.40
N PHE A 144 -7.26 2.08 -3.00
CA PHE A 144 -8.50 1.44 -2.56
C PHE A 144 -9.24 0.76 -3.71
N HIS A 145 -9.11 1.24 -4.95
CA HIS A 145 -9.65 0.54 -6.12
C HIS A 145 -8.97 -0.81 -6.34
N TYR A 146 -7.63 -0.85 -6.27
CA TYR A 146 -6.84 -2.07 -6.38
C TYR A 146 -7.26 -3.10 -5.31
N TYR A 147 -7.25 -2.71 -4.04
CA TYR A 147 -7.62 -3.62 -2.94
C TYR A 147 -9.11 -4.01 -2.90
N GLY A 148 -9.96 -3.26 -3.60
CA GLY A 148 -11.38 -3.57 -3.83
C GLY A 148 -11.64 -4.69 -4.82
N GLN A 149 -10.62 -5.25 -5.49
CA GLN A 149 -10.77 -6.32 -6.48
C GLN A 149 -10.48 -7.71 -5.88
N LEU A 150 -11.34 -8.69 -6.19
CA LEU A 150 -11.18 -10.07 -5.72
C LEU A 150 -9.90 -10.74 -6.22
N LEU A 151 -9.43 -10.38 -7.43
CA LEU A 151 -8.20 -10.94 -7.99
C LEU A 151 -6.99 -10.65 -7.09
N HIS A 152 -6.88 -9.42 -6.58
CA HIS A 152 -5.78 -9.03 -5.70
C HIS A 152 -5.89 -9.69 -4.32
N GLN A 153 -7.10 -9.81 -3.77
CA GLN A 153 -7.35 -10.58 -2.55
C GLN A 153 -7.00 -12.07 -2.73
N GLN A 154 -7.32 -12.66 -3.88
CA GLN A 154 -6.97 -14.04 -4.19
C GLN A 154 -5.45 -14.24 -4.22
N ASN A 155 -4.70 -13.36 -4.89
CA ASN A 155 -3.23 -13.43 -4.91
C ASN A 155 -2.64 -13.43 -3.49
N MET A 156 -3.18 -12.58 -2.61
CA MET A 156 -2.80 -12.51 -1.21
C MET A 156 -3.16 -13.77 -0.40
N LEU A 157 -4.32 -14.38 -0.67
CA LEU A 157 -4.78 -15.60 0.01
C LEU A 157 -4.08 -16.88 -0.49
N GLN A 158 -3.60 -16.88 -1.74
CA GLN A 158 -2.84 -18.00 -2.32
C GLN A 158 -1.38 -18.03 -1.85
N ASP A 159 -0.89 -16.95 -1.23
CA ASP A 159 0.36 -16.98 -0.48
C ASP A 159 0.15 -17.77 0.83
N TYR A 160 0.31 -19.09 0.73
CA TYR A 160 0.10 -20.00 1.86
C TYR A 160 1.10 -19.78 3.01
N VAL A 161 2.29 -19.25 2.72
CA VAL A 161 3.28 -18.91 3.77
C VAL A 161 2.73 -17.75 4.60
N ARG A 162 2.25 -16.70 3.93
CA ARG A 162 1.58 -15.57 4.57
C ARG A 162 0.34 -16.03 5.33
N THR A 163 -0.68 -16.52 4.64
CA THR A 163 -1.99 -16.80 5.25
C THR A 163 -1.89 -17.89 6.31
N GLY A 164 -1.08 -18.92 6.06
CA GLY A 164 -0.82 -20.01 7.01
C GLY A 164 -0.11 -19.53 8.29
N THR A 165 0.86 -18.62 8.18
CA THR A 165 1.56 -18.08 9.36
C THR A 165 0.64 -17.23 10.22
N TYR A 166 -0.21 -16.39 9.61
CA TYR A 166 -1.24 -15.64 10.33
C TYR A 166 -2.24 -16.56 11.04
N HIS A 167 -2.74 -17.58 10.34
CA HIS A 167 -3.63 -18.57 10.92
C HIS A 167 -2.98 -19.28 12.12
N ALA A 168 -1.74 -19.75 11.97
CA ALA A 168 -1.00 -20.41 13.06
C ALA A 168 -0.76 -19.45 14.24
N ALA A 169 -0.35 -18.21 13.98
CA ALA A 169 -0.13 -17.19 15.00
C ALA A 169 -1.38 -16.95 15.85
N VAL A 170 -2.56 -16.91 15.24
CA VAL A 170 -3.85 -16.73 15.92
C VAL A 170 -4.28 -17.99 16.67
N ILE A 171 -4.30 -19.14 16.00
CA ILE A 171 -4.87 -20.38 16.54
C ILE A 171 -4.01 -20.99 17.63
N GLU A 172 -2.69 -20.93 17.52
CA GLU A 172 -1.78 -21.44 18.56
C GLU A 172 -1.73 -20.54 19.79
N ASN A 173 -2.08 -19.26 19.63
CA ASN A 173 -2.24 -18.31 20.72
C ASN A 173 -3.71 -18.09 21.08
N ARG A 174 -4.55 -19.11 20.96
CA ARG A 174 -5.99 -19.05 21.24
C ARG A 174 -6.35 -18.41 22.58
N SER A 175 -5.50 -18.58 23.59
CA SER A 175 -5.63 -17.98 24.93
C SER A 175 -5.66 -16.45 24.89
N ASP A 176 -4.98 -15.83 23.93
CA ASP A 176 -4.95 -14.38 23.76
C ASP A 176 -6.28 -13.89 23.16
N PHE A 177 -6.93 -14.68 22.30
CA PHE A 177 -8.15 -14.29 21.59
C PHE A 177 -9.45 -14.67 22.31
N THR A 178 -9.46 -15.77 23.08
CA THR A 178 -10.70 -16.32 23.66
C THR A 178 -11.38 -15.30 24.59
N GLY A 179 -12.64 -14.97 24.27
CA GLY A 179 -13.43 -14.01 25.06
C GLY A 179 -12.99 -12.55 24.94
N ARG A 180 -12.06 -12.23 24.03
CA ARG A 180 -11.53 -10.88 23.83
C ARG A 180 -12.18 -10.14 22.66
N VAL A 181 -12.07 -8.82 22.68
CA VAL A 181 -12.46 -7.94 21.58
C VAL A 181 -11.26 -7.74 20.65
N VAL A 182 -11.47 -7.92 19.35
CA VAL A 182 -10.44 -7.83 18.31
C VAL A 182 -10.81 -6.74 17.31
N VAL A 183 -9.81 -5.98 16.85
CA VAL A 183 -9.94 -5.07 15.70
C VAL A 183 -9.03 -5.57 14.59
N ASP A 184 -9.61 -5.78 13.41
CA ASP A 184 -8.91 -6.16 12.18
C ASP A 184 -8.82 -4.92 11.27
N VAL A 185 -7.62 -4.37 11.11
CA VAL A 185 -7.37 -3.11 10.39
C VAL A 185 -7.01 -3.39 8.94
N GLY A 186 -7.79 -2.87 8.01
CA GLY A 186 -7.65 -3.20 6.58
C GLY A 186 -8.03 -4.66 6.34
N ALA A 187 -9.23 -5.03 6.81
CA ALA A 187 -9.66 -6.43 6.88
C ALA A 187 -9.68 -7.14 5.52
N GLY A 188 -9.73 -6.39 4.40
CA GLY A 188 -9.80 -6.95 3.06
C GLY A 188 -10.99 -7.89 2.93
N SER A 189 -10.73 -9.14 2.53
CA SER A 189 -11.75 -10.19 2.47
C SER A 189 -12.36 -10.59 3.83
N GLY A 190 -11.78 -10.17 4.96
CA GLY A 190 -12.19 -10.54 6.32
C GLY A 190 -11.59 -11.85 6.82
N ILE A 191 -10.57 -12.39 6.15
CA ILE A 191 -9.96 -13.68 6.50
C ILE A 191 -9.36 -13.70 7.91
N LEU A 192 -8.65 -12.64 8.32
CA LEU A 192 -8.05 -12.54 9.65
C LEU A 192 -9.12 -12.42 10.74
N SER A 193 -10.18 -11.67 10.45
CA SER A 193 -11.38 -11.62 11.31
C SER A 193 -12.02 -13.00 11.53
N LEU A 194 -12.10 -13.82 10.48
CA LEU A 194 -12.59 -15.19 10.59
C LEU A 194 -11.66 -16.06 11.45
N PHE A 195 -10.34 -15.93 11.32
CA PHE A 195 -9.38 -16.64 12.19
C PHE A 195 -9.52 -16.22 13.66
N ALA A 196 -9.67 -14.92 13.94
CA ALA A 196 -9.91 -14.43 15.30
C ALA A 196 -11.22 -14.97 15.89
N ALA A 197 -12.30 -15.01 15.10
CA ALA A 197 -13.57 -15.62 15.51
C ALA A 197 -13.44 -17.13 15.77
N GLN A 198 -12.70 -17.86 14.92
CA GLN A 198 -12.38 -19.30 15.11
C GLN A 198 -11.60 -19.54 16.42
N ALA A 199 -10.65 -18.65 16.73
CA ALA A 199 -9.90 -18.70 17.99
C ALA A 199 -10.78 -18.38 19.22
N GLY A 200 -12.03 -17.93 19.03
CA GLY A 200 -12.99 -17.74 20.11
C GLY A 200 -13.07 -16.30 20.61
N ALA A 201 -12.68 -15.32 19.79
CA ALA A 201 -12.96 -13.91 20.06
C ALA A 201 -14.42 -13.69 20.47
N LYS A 202 -14.62 -12.81 21.46
CA LYS A 202 -15.96 -12.35 21.88
C LYS A 202 -16.62 -11.58 20.75
N HIS A 203 -15.87 -10.65 20.16
CA HIS A 203 -16.30 -9.85 19.02
C HIS A 203 -15.10 -9.39 18.18
N VAL A 204 -15.30 -9.22 16.88
CA VAL A 204 -14.30 -8.71 15.94
C VAL A 204 -14.89 -7.54 15.16
N TYR A 205 -14.24 -6.39 15.20
CA TYR A 205 -14.54 -5.24 14.34
C TYR A 205 -13.60 -5.26 13.14
N ALA A 206 -14.14 -5.63 11.97
CA ALA A 206 -13.42 -5.67 10.70
C ALA A 206 -13.53 -4.31 10.00
N VAL A 207 -12.47 -3.51 10.03
CA VAL A 207 -12.43 -2.18 9.40
C VAL A 207 -11.83 -2.30 8.00
N GLU A 208 -12.59 -1.95 6.97
CA GLU A 208 -12.14 -2.02 5.58
C GLU A 208 -12.59 -0.76 4.81
N ALA A 209 -11.66 -0.06 4.18
CA ALA A 209 -11.93 1.22 3.53
C ALA A 209 -12.45 1.07 2.09
N SER A 210 -12.06 0.01 1.39
CA SER A 210 -12.43 -0.23 -0.01
C SER A 210 -13.82 -0.86 -0.16
N GLU A 211 -14.22 -1.07 -1.41
CA GLU A 211 -15.42 -1.85 -1.75
C GLU A 211 -15.32 -3.33 -1.35
N MET A 212 -14.13 -3.81 -0.95
CA MET A 212 -13.95 -5.17 -0.44
C MET A 212 -14.79 -5.43 0.82
N ALA A 213 -15.16 -4.39 1.57
CA ALA A 213 -16.05 -4.51 2.73
C ALA A 213 -17.37 -5.23 2.41
N GLU A 214 -17.94 -5.03 1.21
CA GLU A 214 -19.17 -5.72 0.80
C GLU A 214 -18.94 -7.22 0.57
N TYR A 215 -17.79 -7.59 -0.01
CA TYR A 215 -17.40 -8.98 -0.19
C TYR A 215 -17.03 -9.66 1.13
N ALA A 216 -16.39 -8.94 2.05
CA ALA A 216 -16.13 -9.41 3.40
C ALA A 216 -17.44 -9.77 4.11
N ARG A 217 -18.46 -8.90 4.04
CA ARG A 217 -19.81 -9.20 4.59
C ARG A 217 -20.40 -10.47 3.97
N LYS A 218 -20.28 -10.65 2.65
CA LYS A 218 -20.76 -11.87 1.98
C LYS A 218 -20.03 -13.12 2.46
N LEU A 219 -18.70 -13.07 2.54
CA LEU A 219 -17.88 -14.21 3.00
C LEU A 219 -18.19 -14.57 4.45
N ILE A 220 -18.28 -13.56 5.32
CA ILE A 220 -18.61 -13.73 6.74
C ILE A 220 -20.01 -14.31 6.90
N ALA A 221 -21.02 -13.79 6.18
CA ALA A 221 -22.39 -14.32 6.20
C ALA A 221 -22.46 -15.78 5.71
N GLY A 222 -21.60 -16.17 4.76
CA GLY A 222 -21.42 -17.55 4.32
C GLY A 222 -20.84 -18.50 5.39
N ASN A 223 -20.41 -17.98 6.55
CA ASN A 223 -19.89 -18.74 7.69
C ASN A 223 -20.71 -18.43 8.97
N PRO A 224 -21.98 -18.86 9.07
CA PRO A 224 -22.93 -18.34 10.06
C PRO A 224 -22.52 -18.50 11.54
N MET A 225 -21.79 -19.57 11.87
CA MET A 225 -21.32 -19.82 13.24
C MET A 225 -20.28 -18.80 13.72
N LEU A 226 -19.52 -18.22 12.79
CA LEU A 226 -18.53 -17.18 13.07
C LEU A 226 -19.12 -15.78 12.88
N ALA A 227 -20.05 -15.64 11.94
CA ALA A 227 -20.64 -14.37 11.54
C ALA A 227 -21.22 -13.55 12.70
N GLN A 228 -21.86 -14.21 13.66
CA GLN A 228 -22.48 -13.54 14.82
C GLN A 228 -21.48 -12.77 15.69
N ARG A 229 -20.18 -13.01 15.52
CA ARG A 229 -19.10 -12.38 16.29
C ARG A 229 -18.37 -11.29 15.50
N ILE A 230 -18.72 -11.04 14.25
CA ILE A 230 -17.95 -10.14 13.38
C ILE A 230 -18.84 -9.02 12.84
N THR A 231 -18.42 -7.78 13.03
CA THR A 231 -19.05 -6.59 12.45
C THR A 231 -18.10 -5.96 11.42
N VAL A 232 -18.55 -5.83 10.18
CA VAL A 232 -17.78 -5.17 9.11
C VAL A 232 -18.13 -3.68 9.03
N ILE A 233 -17.14 -2.83 9.29
CA ILE A 233 -17.24 -1.38 9.28
C ILE A 233 -16.52 -0.87 8.03
N LYS A 234 -17.29 -0.28 7.10
CA LYS A 234 -16.73 0.31 5.88
C LYS A 234 -16.23 1.71 6.17
N GLY A 235 -14.92 1.95 6.03
CA GLY A 235 -14.31 3.25 6.25
C GLY A 235 -12.81 3.17 6.54
N LYS A 236 -12.15 4.33 6.54
CA LYS A 236 -10.74 4.46 6.92
C LYS A 236 -10.59 4.36 8.43
N VAL A 237 -9.54 3.71 8.90
CA VAL A 237 -9.32 3.51 10.33
C VAL A 237 -9.06 4.82 11.08
N GLU A 238 -8.72 5.88 10.36
CA GLU A 238 -8.57 7.26 10.84
C GLU A 238 -9.90 7.97 11.09
N ASP A 239 -11.00 7.51 10.47
CA ASP A 239 -12.27 8.22 10.41
C ASP A 239 -13.42 7.48 11.12
N VAL A 240 -13.33 6.15 11.22
CA VAL A 240 -14.35 5.33 11.88
C VAL A 240 -14.29 5.47 13.40
N GLU A 241 -15.39 5.17 14.07
CA GLU A 241 -15.49 5.06 15.52
C GLU A 241 -15.93 3.65 15.92
N LEU A 242 -15.38 3.14 17.01
CA LEU A 242 -15.69 1.81 17.56
C LEU A 242 -16.41 1.95 18.91
N PRO A 243 -17.38 1.08 19.21
CA PRO A 243 -18.18 1.20 20.44
C PRO A 243 -17.41 0.83 21.71
N GLU A 244 -16.30 0.09 21.59
CA GLU A 244 -15.43 -0.29 22.70
C GLU A 244 -13.98 -0.42 22.22
N LYS A 245 -13.02 -0.33 23.16
CA LYS A 245 -11.60 -0.59 22.89
C LYS A 245 -11.36 -2.09 22.73
N ALA A 246 -10.34 -2.46 21.96
CA ALA A 246 -9.95 -3.83 21.70
C ALA A 246 -8.82 -4.31 22.62
N ASP A 247 -8.83 -5.61 22.94
CA ASP A 247 -7.73 -6.30 23.60
C ASP A 247 -6.63 -6.68 22.61
N ILE A 248 -7.00 -6.95 21.36
CA ILE A 248 -6.08 -7.34 20.29
C ILE A 248 -6.34 -6.50 19.06
N LEU A 249 -5.28 -6.04 18.43
CA LEU A 249 -5.31 -5.41 17.13
C LEU A 249 -4.50 -6.26 16.15
N ILE A 250 -5.20 -6.81 15.15
CA ILE A 250 -4.63 -7.65 14.09
C ILE A 250 -4.67 -6.89 12.77
N SER A 251 -3.64 -7.06 11.94
CA SER A 251 -3.61 -6.51 10.59
C SER A 251 -2.54 -7.20 9.76
N GLU A 252 -2.62 -7.01 8.46
CA GLU A 252 -1.52 -7.25 7.53
C GLU A 252 -1.17 -5.91 6.86
N PRO A 253 -0.32 -5.09 7.50
CA PRO A 253 0.03 -3.77 7.01
C PRO A 253 1.34 -3.73 6.21
N MET A 254 1.91 -4.88 5.84
CA MET A 254 3.25 -4.96 5.27
C MET A 254 3.24 -4.80 3.75
N GLY A 255 3.94 -3.77 3.26
CA GLY A 255 4.27 -3.65 1.84
C GLY A 255 5.65 -4.22 1.51
N THR A 256 6.09 -4.03 0.26
CA THR A 256 7.50 -4.21 -0.13
C THR A 256 8.43 -3.46 0.83
N LEU A 257 9.55 -4.07 1.22
CA LEU A 257 10.46 -3.52 2.24
C LEU A 257 9.77 -3.23 3.58
N LEU A 258 8.71 -3.96 3.93
CA LEU A 258 7.86 -3.78 5.13
C LEU A 258 7.00 -2.49 5.11
N ILE A 259 7.55 -1.38 4.61
CA ILE A 259 6.98 -0.03 4.80
C ILE A 259 6.22 0.52 3.60
N ASN A 260 6.39 -0.07 2.39
CA ASN A 260 5.70 0.45 1.20
C ASN A 260 4.18 0.49 1.41
N GLU A 261 3.48 1.35 0.66
CA GLU A 261 2.05 1.62 0.79
C GLU A 261 1.66 2.43 2.04
N ARG A 262 2.61 2.64 2.97
CA ARG A 262 2.46 3.45 4.19
C ARG A 262 1.32 2.98 5.11
N MET A 263 0.89 1.73 5.00
CA MET A 263 -0.20 1.16 5.82
C MET A 263 0.19 0.99 7.30
N LEU A 264 1.49 0.91 7.62
CA LEU A 264 1.98 0.91 9.00
C LEU A 264 1.55 2.16 9.79
N GLU A 265 1.37 3.30 9.12
CA GLU A 265 0.87 4.52 9.77
C GLU A 265 -0.56 4.33 10.27
N SER A 266 -1.44 3.80 9.42
CA SER A 266 -2.82 3.45 9.78
C SER A 266 -2.86 2.38 10.89
N TYR A 267 -1.92 1.42 10.87
CA TYR A 267 -1.79 0.40 11.91
C TYR A 267 -1.42 1.00 13.29
N VAL A 268 -0.46 1.93 13.31
CA VAL A 268 -0.04 2.66 14.52
C VAL A 268 -1.15 3.60 15.02
N ILE A 269 -1.84 4.30 14.12
CA ILE A 269 -3.00 5.12 14.48
C ILE A 269 -4.10 4.26 15.12
N ALA A 270 -4.37 3.08 14.55
CA ALA A 270 -5.37 2.17 15.08
C ALA A 270 -5.00 1.65 16.48
N ARG A 271 -3.70 1.39 16.75
CA ARG A 271 -3.20 1.07 18.10
C ARG A 271 -3.57 2.17 19.08
N ASP A 272 -3.21 3.41 18.75
CA ASP A 272 -3.42 4.55 19.65
C ASP A 272 -4.92 4.85 19.87
N ARG A 273 -5.74 4.67 18.82
CA ARG A 273 -7.18 4.93 18.86
C ARG A 273 -8.00 3.81 19.47
N PHE A 274 -7.65 2.55 19.27
CA PHE A 274 -8.56 1.44 19.56
C PHE A 274 -8.00 0.38 20.50
N LEU A 275 -6.69 0.27 20.71
CA LEU A 275 -6.13 -0.73 21.61
C LEU A 275 -6.17 -0.26 23.07
N VAL A 276 -6.47 -1.18 24.00
CA VAL A 276 -6.28 -0.94 25.44
C VAL A 276 -4.79 -0.91 25.80
N PRO A 277 -4.35 -0.24 26.88
CA PRO A 277 -2.93 -0.14 27.23
C PRO A 277 -2.21 -1.48 27.44
N THR A 278 -2.93 -2.53 27.82
CA THR A 278 -2.42 -3.90 28.01
C THR A 278 -2.68 -4.81 26.81
N GLY A 279 -3.19 -4.24 25.72
CA GLY A 279 -3.58 -4.98 24.54
C GLY A 279 -2.37 -5.46 23.74
N LYS A 280 -2.63 -6.40 22.82
CA LYS A 280 -1.60 -6.99 21.96
C LYS A 280 -1.78 -6.59 20.51
N MET A 281 -0.66 -6.51 19.80
CA MET A 281 -0.61 -6.28 18.37
C MET A 281 -0.14 -7.54 17.65
N PHE A 282 -0.83 -7.90 16.58
CA PHE A 282 -0.51 -9.02 15.70
C PHE A 282 -0.39 -8.51 14.26
N PRO A 283 0.83 -8.29 13.74
CA PRO A 283 2.16 -8.47 14.36
C PRO A 283 2.54 -7.38 15.38
N ALA A 284 3.45 -7.67 16.29
CA ALA A 284 3.95 -6.73 17.31
C ALA A 284 5.22 -5.97 16.90
N LEU A 285 6.03 -6.57 16.02
CA LEU A 285 7.33 -6.05 15.65
C LEU A 285 7.65 -6.43 14.21
N GLY A 286 8.28 -5.52 13.47
CA GLY A 286 8.87 -5.76 12.16
C GLY A 286 10.40 -5.58 12.19
N ARG A 287 11.10 -6.34 11.36
CA ARG A 287 12.55 -6.21 11.15
C ARG A 287 12.81 -6.04 9.67
N ILE A 288 13.48 -4.97 9.29
CA ILE A 288 14.06 -4.83 7.95
C ILE A 288 15.47 -5.39 8.04
N HIS A 289 15.77 -6.39 7.24
CA HIS A 289 17.11 -6.96 7.11
C HIS A 289 17.78 -6.42 5.86
N MET A 290 19.09 -6.16 5.94
CA MET A 290 19.87 -5.58 4.87
C MET A 290 21.21 -6.29 4.77
N ALA A 291 21.65 -6.61 3.57
CA ALA A 291 22.97 -7.18 3.30
C ALA A 291 23.48 -6.73 1.93
N PRO A 292 24.77 -6.39 1.78
CA PRO A 292 25.36 -6.13 0.48
C PRO A 292 25.37 -7.42 -0.35
N PHE A 293 25.19 -7.29 -1.67
CA PHE A 293 25.17 -8.43 -2.59
C PHE A 293 26.08 -8.21 -3.80
N THR A 294 26.42 -9.32 -4.46
CA THR A 294 27.05 -9.33 -5.77
C THR A 294 26.19 -10.09 -6.78
N ASP A 295 25.81 -9.45 -7.88
CA ASP A 295 25.08 -10.07 -8.99
C ASP A 295 25.42 -9.31 -10.29
N GLU A 296 26.44 -9.79 -11.00
CA GLU A 296 26.87 -9.20 -12.27
C GLU A 296 25.77 -9.32 -13.34
N TYR A 297 25.02 -10.42 -13.34
CA TYR A 297 23.98 -10.68 -14.32
C TYR A 297 22.85 -9.64 -14.20
N LEU A 298 22.38 -9.38 -12.97
CA LEU A 298 21.39 -8.33 -12.74
C LEU A 298 21.90 -6.96 -13.17
N PHE A 299 23.14 -6.62 -12.79
CA PHE A 299 23.72 -5.33 -13.12
C PHE A 299 23.78 -5.11 -14.64
N VAL A 300 24.29 -6.09 -15.37
CA VAL A 300 24.38 -6.06 -16.84
C VAL A 300 22.99 -6.04 -17.47
N GLU A 301 22.03 -6.80 -16.94
CA GLU A 301 20.64 -6.79 -17.42
C GLU A 301 20.03 -5.38 -17.36
N ILE A 302 20.19 -4.68 -16.24
CA ILE A 302 19.69 -3.30 -16.05
C ILE A 302 20.44 -2.34 -16.98
N ALA A 303 21.78 -2.40 -16.99
CA ALA A 303 22.61 -1.55 -17.84
C ALA A 303 22.28 -1.73 -19.34
N ASN A 304 22.02 -2.96 -19.77
CA ASN A 304 21.74 -3.27 -21.17
C ASN A 304 20.40 -2.69 -21.66
N LYS A 305 19.43 -2.46 -20.79
CA LYS A 305 18.17 -1.78 -21.17
C LYS A 305 18.44 -0.38 -21.74
N ALA A 306 19.47 0.31 -21.23
CA ALA A 306 19.86 1.63 -21.72
C ALA A 306 20.47 1.59 -23.13
N LEU A 307 21.02 0.46 -23.59
CA LEU A 307 21.71 0.36 -24.87
C LEU A 307 20.79 0.64 -26.07
N PHE A 308 19.47 0.43 -25.94
CA PHE A 308 18.49 0.86 -26.94
C PHE A 308 18.70 2.34 -27.34
N TRP A 309 19.02 3.19 -26.37
CA TRP A 309 19.20 4.63 -26.60
C TRP A 309 20.55 4.98 -27.22
N GLN A 310 21.46 4.03 -27.44
CA GLN A 310 22.75 4.29 -28.10
C GLN A 310 22.67 4.29 -29.64
N GLN A 311 21.46 4.15 -30.20
CA GLN A 311 21.27 4.13 -31.65
C GLN A 311 21.41 5.53 -32.25
N GLN A 312 22.41 5.70 -33.12
CA GLN A 312 22.66 6.96 -33.85
C GLN A 312 21.70 7.17 -35.03
N ASN A 313 20.99 6.13 -35.48
CA ASN A 313 20.08 6.18 -36.62
C ASN A 313 18.85 5.28 -36.41
N TYR A 314 17.96 5.69 -35.53
CA TYR A 314 16.64 5.08 -35.35
C TYR A 314 15.64 5.76 -36.29
N TYR A 315 15.40 5.16 -37.45
CA TYR A 315 14.55 5.73 -38.52
C TYR A 315 14.93 7.18 -38.91
N GLY A 316 16.23 7.48 -38.99
CA GLY A 316 16.74 8.82 -39.31
C GLY A 316 16.94 9.74 -38.10
N VAL A 317 16.75 9.24 -36.86
CA VAL A 317 16.86 10.02 -35.62
C VAL A 317 17.97 9.47 -34.73
N ASP A 318 18.85 10.34 -34.22
CA ASP A 318 19.86 9.99 -33.21
C ASP A 318 19.23 9.99 -31.81
N LEU A 319 19.21 8.83 -31.15
CA LEU A 319 18.66 8.65 -29.80
C LEU A 319 19.71 8.84 -28.70
N THR A 320 21.00 8.90 -29.05
CA THR A 320 22.12 8.96 -28.07
C THR A 320 22.04 10.09 -27.05
N PRO A 321 21.46 11.28 -27.33
CA PRO A 321 21.31 12.32 -26.32
C PRO A 321 20.49 11.90 -25.08
N LEU A 322 19.65 10.86 -25.18
CA LEU A 322 18.82 10.35 -24.09
C LEU A 322 19.44 9.16 -23.34
N HIS A 323 20.56 8.60 -23.81
CA HIS A 323 21.18 7.41 -23.22
C HIS A 323 21.53 7.59 -21.74
N GLY A 324 22.15 8.72 -21.37
CA GLY A 324 22.51 9.01 -19.98
C GLY A 324 21.28 8.98 -19.07
N THR A 325 20.27 9.80 -19.40
CA THR A 325 19.01 9.90 -18.66
C THR A 325 18.31 8.54 -18.54
N ALA A 326 18.27 7.76 -19.61
CA ALA A 326 17.69 6.42 -19.58
C ALA A 326 18.47 5.47 -18.66
N PHE A 327 19.81 5.48 -18.73
CA PHE A 327 20.67 4.70 -17.83
C PHE A 327 20.41 5.05 -16.37
N GLN A 328 20.39 6.34 -16.00
CA GLN A 328 20.04 6.75 -14.64
C GLN A 328 18.61 6.34 -14.26
N GLY A 329 17.66 6.44 -15.19
CA GLY A 329 16.28 6.00 -15.00
C GLY A 329 16.17 4.52 -14.61
N TYR A 330 16.83 3.63 -15.37
CA TYR A 330 16.82 2.18 -15.07
C TYR A 330 17.44 1.84 -13.70
N PHE A 331 18.50 2.54 -13.28
CA PHE A 331 19.12 2.36 -11.96
C PHE A 331 18.37 3.06 -10.81
N SER A 332 17.35 3.86 -11.11
CA SER A 332 16.49 4.49 -10.10
C SER A 332 15.29 3.62 -9.69
N GLN A 333 15.13 2.45 -10.30
CA GLN A 333 14.11 1.47 -9.94
C GLN A 333 14.69 0.40 -9.02
N PRO A 334 14.15 0.20 -7.81
CA PRO A 334 14.55 -0.95 -7.02
C PRO A 334 13.97 -2.22 -7.65
N VAL A 335 14.69 -3.33 -7.53
CA VAL A 335 14.30 -4.61 -8.13
C VAL A 335 13.58 -5.45 -7.09
N VAL A 336 12.44 -6.04 -7.44
CA VAL A 336 11.71 -6.98 -6.59
C VAL A 336 11.75 -8.35 -7.23
N ASP A 337 12.46 -9.29 -6.62
CA ASP A 337 12.54 -10.69 -7.01
C ASP A 337 13.08 -11.61 -5.92
N ALA A 338 12.98 -12.92 -6.16
CA ALA A 338 13.67 -13.92 -5.36
C ALA A 338 15.10 -14.09 -5.87
N PHE A 339 16.05 -14.22 -4.95
CA PHE A 339 17.45 -14.45 -5.30
C PHE A 339 18.11 -15.48 -4.38
N ASP A 340 19.22 -16.05 -4.85
CA ASP A 340 19.99 -17.03 -4.09
C ASP A 340 20.77 -16.35 -2.94
N PRO A 341 20.60 -16.76 -1.66
CA PRO A 341 21.33 -16.21 -0.53
C PRO A 341 22.85 -16.20 -0.68
N ARG A 342 23.43 -17.07 -1.53
CA ARG A 342 24.87 -17.12 -1.81
C ARG A 342 25.40 -15.87 -2.51
N LEU A 343 24.51 -15.04 -3.07
CA LEU A 343 24.87 -13.74 -3.64
C LEU A 343 25.17 -12.68 -2.56
N LEU A 344 24.80 -12.92 -1.30
CA LEU A 344 25.11 -12.04 -0.19
C LEU A 344 26.60 -12.13 0.16
N ILE A 345 27.25 -10.98 0.33
CA ILE A 345 28.70 -10.90 0.55
C ILE A 345 29.07 -10.65 2.00
N ALA A 346 28.08 -10.44 2.87
CA ALA A 346 28.24 -10.26 4.31
C ALA A 346 26.97 -10.74 5.04
N PRO A 347 27.06 -11.10 6.33
CA PRO A 347 25.89 -11.31 7.16
C PRO A 347 24.96 -10.09 7.17
N SER A 348 23.65 -10.32 7.22
CA SER A 348 22.68 -9.22 7.28
C SER A 348 22.74 -8.50 8.62
N ILE A 349 22.51 -7.19 8.58
CA ILE A 349 22.12 -6.40 9.76
C ILE A 349 20.61 -6.16 9.73
N SER A 350 20.03 -5.80 10.88
CA SER A 350 18.59 -5.57 10.99
C SER A 350 18.27 -4.23 11.64
N HIS A 351 17.25 -3.55 11.11
CA HIS A 351 16.60 -2.40 11.73
C HIS A 351 15.23 -2.84 12.25
N VAL A 352 14.94 -2.55 13.51
CA VAL A 352 13.74 -3.03 14.22
C VAL A 352 12.72 -1.91 14.36
N ILE A 353 11.49 -2.19 13.96
CA ILE A 353 10.33 -1.32 14.14
C ILE A 353 9.39 -2.01 15.15
N ASP A 354 9.31 -1.48 16.36
CA ASP A 354 8.41 -1.96 17.41
C ASP A 354 7.04 -1.28 17.26
N PHE A 355 6.08 -1.98 16.64
CA PHE A 355 4.74 -1.44 16.38
C PHE A 355 3.98 -1.10 17.65
N THR A 356 4.39 -1.64 18.81
CA THR A 356 3.75 -1.33 20.10
C THR A 356 4.19 0.01 20.69
N LYS A 357 5.29 0.61 20.19
CA LYS A 357 5.88 1.83 20.76
C LYS A 357 6.10 2.95 19.77
N ILE A 358 6.40 2.62 18.51
CA ILE A 358 6.76 3.62 17.50
C ILE A 358 5.62 4.63 17.31
N LYS A 359 5.96 5.90 17.11
CA LYS A 359 4.99 6.93 16.74
C LYS A 359 4.79 6.99 15.23
N GLU A 360 3.63 7.46 14.81
CA GLU A 360 3.29 7.65 13.40
C GLU A 360 4.35 8.48 12.66
N GLU A 361 4.85 9.55 13.28
CA GLU A 361 5.79 10.49 12.67
C GLU A 361 7.19 9.90 12.44
N GLU A 362 7.57 8.88 13.23
CA GLU A 362 8.85 8.18 13.07
C GLU A 362 8.87 7.30 11.80
N LEU A 363 7.71 7.03 11.20
CA LEU A 363 7.61 6.32 9.92
C LEU A 363 7.82 7.26 8.72
N TYR A 364 7.80 8.58 8.89
CA TYR A 364 7.94 9.50 7.76
C TYR A 364 9.38 9.60 7.24
N GLU A 365 10.34 9.38 8.13
CA GLU A 365 11.75 9.42 7.82
C GLU A 365 12.48 8.36 8.65
N ILE A 366 12.97 7.32 7.97
CA ILE A 366 13.69 6.22 8.61
C ILE A 366 15.14 6.28 8.14
N ASP A 367 16.05 6.47 9.08
CA ASP A 367 17.47 6.57 8.82
C ASP A 367 18.25 5.42 9.45
N ILE A 368 18.90 4.61 8.61
CA ILE A 368 19.57 3.38 9.02
C ILE A 368 21.06 3.48 8.65
N PRO A 369 21.97 3.63 9.63
CA PRO A 369 23.40 3.53 9.39
C PRO A 369 23.76 2.09 9.01
N LEU A 370 24.59 1.94 7.98
CA LEU A 370 25.00 0.65 7.46
C LEU A 370 26.46 0.37 7.82
N ARG A 371 26.72 -0.85 8.30
CA ARG A 371 28.06 -1.34 8.57
C ARG A 371 28.12 -2.85 8.37
N PHE A 372 29.00 -3.29 7.47
CA PHE A 372 29.19 -4.70 7.13
C PHE A 372 30.68 -5.04 7.08
N ILE A 373 31.00 -6.31 7.30
CA ILE A 373 32.33 -6.87 7.02
C ILE A 373 32.18 -7.84 5.86
N ALA A 374 32.84 -7.54 4.74
CA ALA A 374 32.82 -8.37 3.55
C ALA A 374 33.43 -9.73 3.86
N SER A 375 32.69 -10.81 3.61
CA SER A 375 33.13 -12.19 3.81
C SER A 375 34.00 -12.70 2.65
N VAL A 376 33.86 -12.08 1.47
CA VAL A 376 34.55 -12.45 0.23
C VAL A 376 35.04 -11.21 -0.51
N GLY A 377 36.12 -11.35 -1.27
CA GLY A 377 36.58 -10.30 -2.18
C GLY A 377 35.76 -10.33 -3.47
N THR A 378 35.08 -9.23 -3.80
CA THR A 378 34.19 -9.15 -4.97
C THR A 378 33.79 -7.71 -5.30
N ARG A 379 33.03 -7.54 -6.39
CA ARG A 379 32.33 -6.30 -6.73
C ARG A 379 30.96 -6.28 -6.06
N VAL A 380 30.70 -5.25 -5.25
CA VAL A 380 29.44 -5.01 -4.56
C VAL A 380 28.50 -4.28 -5.50
N HIS A 381 27.42 -4.95 -5.87
CA HIS A 381 26.45 -4.44 -6.84
C HIS A 381 25.33 -3.63 -6.20
N GLY A 382 25.11 -3.78 -4.89
CA GLY A 382 24.05 -3.07 -4.20
C GLY A 382 23.75 -3.60 -2.82
N LEU A 383 22.57 -3.23 -2.32
CA LEU A 383 22.02 -3.66 -1.05
C LEU A 383 20.75 -4.48 -1.28
N ALA A 384 20.71 -5.70 -0.74
CA ALA A 384 19.52 -6.53 -0.71
C ALA A 384 18.81 -6.33 0.62
N CYS A 385 17.49 -6.26 0.57
CA CYS A 385 16.64 -6.04 1.73
C CYS A 385 15.45 -7.01 1.74
N TRP A 386 15.08 -7.46 2.92
CA TRP A 386 13.89 -8.27 3.19
C TRP A 386 13.35 -7.94 4.57
N PHE A 387 12.28 -8.59 5.00
CA PHE A 387 11.72 -8.34 6.31
C PHE A 387 11.16 -9.57 7.01
N ASP A 388 11.15 -9.50 8.33
CA ASP A 388 10.45 -10.44 9.20
C ASP A 388 9.44 -9.68 10.06
N VAL A 389 8.33 -10.31 10.41
CA VAL A 389 7.40 -9.80 11.43
C VAL A 389 7.14 -10.84 12.51
N LEU A 390 7.05 -10.38 13.75
CA LEU A 390 6.83 -11.19 14.95
C LEU A 390 5.40 -11.05 15.44
N PHE A 391 4.72 -12.18 15.57
CA PHE A 391 3.51 -12.34 16.36
C PHE A 391 3.90 -12.77 17.78
N ASN A 392 3.93 -11.81 18.71
CA ASN A 392 4.38 -12.03 20.08
C ASN A 392 3.26 -12.55 20.98
N GLY A 393 2.76 -13.75 20.67
CA GLY A 393 1.69 -14.41 21.41
C GLY A 393 2.13 -14.91 22.80
N SER A 394 1.18 -15.11 23.72
CA SER A 394 1.48 -15.53 25.09
C SER A 394 1.88 -17.00 25.18
N THR A 395 1.44 -17.83 24.23
CA THR A 395 1.73 -19.26 24.23
C THR A 395 2.95 -19.55 23.36
N VAL A 396 2.98 -19.01 22.14
CA VAL A 396 4.08 -19.21 21.18
C VAL A 396 4.36 -17.92 20.41
N GLN A 397 5.65 -17.62 20.24
CA GLN A 397 6.13 -16.59 19.31
C GLN A 397 6.20 -17.15 17.89
N ARG A 398 5.56 -16.48 16.93
CA ARG A 398 5.60 -16.86 15.51
C ARG A 398 6.23 -15.77 14.66
N TRP A 399 7.09 -16.18 13.73
CA TRP A 399 7.74 -15.29 12.76
C TRP A 399 7.20 -15.58 11.36
N LEU A 400 6.81 -14.53 10.66
CA LEU A 400 6.66 -14.55 9.20
C LEU A 400 7.93 -13.92 8.63
N THR A 401 8.65 -14.67 7.79
CA THR A 401 9.91 -14.21 7.17
C THR A 401 9.78 -14.14 5.67
N THR A 402 10.38 -13.11 5.08
CA THR A 402 10.57 -12.97 3.63
C THR A 402 12.04 -13.11 3.23
N ALA A 403 12.86 -13.71 4.10
CA ALA A 403 14.29 -13.88 3.85
C ALA A 403 14.58 -14.70 2.57
N PRO A 404 15.66 -14.36 1.83
CA PRO A 404 16.08 -15.18 0.70
C PRO A 404 16.43 -16.58 1.21
N GLY A 405 16.10 -17.62 0.42
CA GLY A 405 16.29 -19.02 0.80
C GLY A 405 15.18 -19.63 1.67
N SER A 406 14.31 -18.80 2.27
CA SER A 406 13.04 -19.27 2.82
C SER A 406 12.00 -19.50 1.70
N PRO A 407 10.91 -20.24 1.96
CA PRO A 407 9.80 -20.35 1.01
C PRO A 407 9.33 -18.97 0.52
N THR A 408 9.24 -18.80 -0.79
CA THR A 408 8.95 -17.50 -1.40
C THR A 408 7.53 -17.04 -1.08
N THR A 409 7.42 -15.79 -0.61
CA THR A 409 6.17 -15.05 -0.45
C THR A 409 5.95 -14.10 -1.63
N HIS A 410 4.75 -13.58 -1.81
CA HIS A 410 4.45 -12.59 -2.86
C HIS A 410 5.22 -11.27 -2.73
N TRP A 411 5.75 -10.94 -1.55
CA TRP A 411 6.62 -9.77 -1.36
C TRP A 411 8.01 -9.91 -1.98
N TYR A 412 8.46 -11.15 -2.24
CA TYR A 412 9.84 -11.45 -2.63
C TYR A 412 10.87 -10.75 -1.74
N GLN A 413 11.99 -10.31 -2.31
CA GLN A 413 12.97 -9.44 -1.67
C GLN A 413 13.19 -8.18 -2.53
N LEU A 414 13.73 -7.12 -1.93
CA LEU A 414 14.09 -5.88 -2.63
C LEU A 414 15.60 -5.83 -2.85
N ARG A 415 16.05 -5.42 -4.04
CA ARG A 415 17.46 -5.16 -4.35
C ARG A 415 17.65 -3.75 -4.90
N CYS A 416 18.40 -2.94 -4.17
CA CYS A 416 18.81 -1.60 -4.58
C CYS A 416 20.15 -1.70 -5.30
N VAL A 417 20.15 -1.57 -6.62
CA VAL A 417 21.35 -1.71 -7.46
C VAL A 417 22.08 -0.37 -7.58
N LEU A 418 23.40 -0.37 -7.39
CA LEU A 418 24.24 0.80 -7.59
C LEU A 418 24.60 0.93 -9.08
N SER A 419 24.54 2.15 -9.62
CA SER A 419 24.99 2.45 -10.99
C SER A 419 26.51 2.36 -11.14
N GLN A 420 27.24 2.55 -10.04
CA GLN A 420 28.68 2.36 -9.94
C GLN A 420 28.99 1.36 -8.83
N PRO A 421 29.19 0.07 -9.14
CA PRO A 421 29.55 -0.93 -8.15
C PRO A 421 30.89 -0.61 -7.46
N ILE A 422 31.06 -0.98 -6.20
CA ILE A 422 32.32 -0.76 -5.44
C ILE A 422 33.08 -2.08 -5.26
N TYR A 423 34.40 -2.03 -5.19
CA TYR A 423 35.23 -3.22 -4.99
C TYR A 423 35.65 -3.37 -3.52
N VAL A 424 35.56 -4.59 -3.00
CA VAL A 424 35.95 -4.93 -1.62
C VAL A 424 36.76 -6.21 -1.58
N MET A 425 37.64 -6.32 -0.59
CA MET A 425 38.37 -7.54 -0.24
C MET A 425 37.69 -8.25 0.94
N ALA A 426 37.97 -9.55 1.13
CA ALA A 426 37.53 -10.27 2.32
C ALA A 426 38.11 -9.62 3.60
N GLY A 427 37.29 -9.53 4.65
CA GLY A 427 37.61 -8.84 5.90
C GLY A 427 37.46 -7.32 5.87
N GLN A 428 37.13 -6.74 4.71
CA GLN A 428 37.01 -5.30 4.56
C GLN A 428 35.69 -4.76 5.09
N GLU A 429 35.76 -3.59 5.74
CA GLU A 429 34.57 -2.86 6.17
C GLU A 429 33.90 -2.11 5.01
N ILE A 430 32.57 -2.26 4.93
CA ILE A 430 31.66 -1.49 4.09
C ILE A 430 30.80 -0.66 5.03
N THR A 431 30.81 0.66 4.87
CA THR A 431 29.97 1.59 5.62
C THR A 431 28.97 2.27 4.71
N GLY A 432 27.92 2.86 5.28
CA GLY A 432 26.92 3.51 4.46
C GLY A 432 25.72 4.01 5.24
N ARG A 433 24.67 4.35 4.50
CA ARG A 433 23.40 4.83 5.02
C ARG A 433 22.27 4.41 4.08
N LEU A 434 21.20 3.86 4.64
CA LEU A 434 19.92 3.65 3.96
C LEU A 434 18.91 4.61 4.59
N HIS A 435 18.49 5.61 3.83
CA HIS A 435 17.62 6.68 4.29
C HIS A 435 16.33 6.68 3.47
N LEU A 436 15.20 6.49 4.14
CA LEU A 436 13.88 6.27 3.55
C LEU A 436 13.00 7.47 3.91
N ILE A 437 12.50 8.19 2.90
CA ILE A 437 11.66 9.39 3.10
C ILE A 437 10.29 9.14 2.49
N ALA A 438 9.25 9.20 3.31
CA ALA A 438 7.88 9.04 2.87
C ALA A 438 7.43 10.20 1.97
N HIS A 439 6.62 9.90 0.96
CA HIS A 439 5.98 10.91 0.11
C HIS A 439 4.48 10.63 -0.08
N ASN A 440 3.80 11.61 -0.67
CA ASN A 440 2.34 11.66 -0.79
C ASN A 440 1.74 10.63 -1.77
N ALA A 441 2.55 9.96 -2.57
CA ALA A 441 2.12 8.86 -3.45
C ALA A 441 2.04 7.50 -2.73
N GLN A 442 1.87 7.50 -1.39
CA GLN A 442 1.80 6.30 -0.55
C GLN A 442 3.05 5.40 -0.67
N SER A 443 4.24 5.99 -0.67
CA SER A 443 5.49 5.25 -0.81
C SER A 443 6.67 6.02 -0.22
N TYR A 444 7.88 5.52 -0.43
CA TYR A 444 9.14 6.06 0.05
C TYR A 444 10.13 6.28 -1.09
N THR A 445 10.83 7.40 -1.02
CA THR A 445 12.09 7.60 -1.75
C THR A 445 13.22 6.98 -0.93
N ILE A 446 14.02 6.13 -1.58
CA ILE A 446 15.17 5.45 -0.99
C ILE A 446 16.44 6.19 -1.39
N TYR A 447 17.22 6.63 -0.41
CA TYR A 447 18.58 7.13 -0.60
C TYR A 447 19.55 6.11 -0.01
N LEU A 448 20.34 5.48 -0.88
CA LEU A 448 21.37 4.53 -0.48
C LEU A 448 22.74 5.13 -0.74
N THR A 449 23.64 4.99 0.22
CA THR A 449 25.07 5.23 0.04
C THR A 449 25.85 4.07 0.64
N LEU A 450 26.81 3.54 -0.11
CA LEU A 450 27.77 2.55 0.34
C LEU A 450 29.19 3.04 0.04
N SER A 451 30.10 2.82 0.99
CA SER A 451 31.48 3.26 0.92
C SER A 451 32.44 2.19 1.44
N ALA A 452 33.62 2.09 0.83
CA ALA A 452 34.68 1.19 1.25
C ALA A 452 36.07 1.74 0.82
N LYS A 453 37.11 1.56 1.65
CA LYS A 453 38.47 2.03 1.32
C LYS A 453 39.11 1.22 0.18
N MET A 454 39.76 1.85 -0.79
CA MET A 454 40.51 1.14 -1.82
C MET A 454 41.72 0.43 -1.22
N TRP A 455 42.13 -0.66 -1.85
CA TRP A 455 43.45 -1.26 -1.59
C TRP A 455 44.45 -0.67 -2.59
N GLY A 456 45.61 -0.24 -2.09
CA GLY A 456 46.73 0.18 -2.92
C GLY A 456 47.51 -1.00 -3.48
N PRO A 457 48.50 -0.76 -4.36
CA PRO A 457 49.46 -1.79 -4.76
C PRO A 457 50.08 -2.46 -3.52
N GLY A 458 50.20 -3.79 -3.53
CA GLY A 458 50.75 -4.53 -2.38
C GLY A 458 49.74 -4.89 -1.28
N ALA A 459 48.46 -4.68 -1.54
CA ALA A 459 47.37 -5.05 -0.64
C ALA A 459 47.39 -4.31 0.72
N GLU A 460 47.83 -3.06 0.72
CA GLU A 460 47.67 -2.16 1.87
C GLU A 460 46.35 -1.39 1.73
N GLN A 461 45.65 -1.12 2.85
CA GLN A 461 44.48 -0.24 2.82
C GLN A 461 44.91 1.16 2.38
N GLY A 462 44.54 1.53 1.15
CA GLY A 462 44.72 2.87 0.62
C GLY A 462 43.79 3.86 1.34
N GLY A 463 44.24 5.11 1.43
CA GLY A 463 43.43 6.19 2.00
C GLY A 463 42.26 6.66 1.11
N ILE A 464 42.15 6.16 -0.12
CA ILE A 464 41.13 6.57 -1.09
C ILE A 464 39.81 5.83 -0.79
N LEU A 465 38.73 6.57 -0.60
CA LEU A 465 37.40 6.01 -0.34
C LEU A 465 36.63 5.83 -1.66
N GLN A 466 36.22 4.61 -1.98
CA GLN A 466 35.19 4.36 -2.99
C GLN A 466 33.84 4.64 -2.34
N THR A 467 33.01 5.46 -2.98
CA THR A 467 31.65 5.73 -2.54
C THR A 467 30.73 5.66 -3.74
N SER A 468 29.60 4.99 -3.56
CA SER A 468 28.54 4.93 -4.55
C SER A 468 27.20 5.19 -3.87
N SER A 469 26.39 6.01 -4.53
CA SER A 469 25.09 6.43 -4.02
C SER A 469 24.03 6.34 -5.10
N CYS A 470 22.80 6.01 -4.71
CA CYS A 470 21.66 6.05 -5.59
C CYS A 470 20.40 6.56 -4.89
N LYS A 471 19.49 7.10 -5.70
CA LYS A 471 18.15 7.52 -5.31
C LYS A 471 17.18 6.62 -6.06
N LEU A 472 16.33 5.90 -5.33
CA LEU A 472 15.31 5.02 -5.91
C LEU A 472 13.92 5.42 -5.43
N ASP A 473 12.90 5.12 -6.24
CA ASP A 473 11.50 5.27 -5.85
C ASP A 473 10.87 3.89 -5.60
N LEU A 474 10.38 3.65 -4.39
CA LEU A 474 9.75 2.39 -4.02
C LEU A 474 8.32 2.26 -4.58
N LYS A 475 7.74 3.32 -5.14
CA LYS A 475 6.37 3.30 -5.68
C LYS A 475 6.25 2.42 -6.92
N GLU A 476 7.27 2.46 -7.79
CA GLU A 476 7.29 1.76 -9.08
C GLU A 476 8.52 0.85 -9.20
N PRO A 477 8.59 -0.22 -8.39
CA PRO A 477 9.70 -1.16 -8.45
C PRO A 477 9.66 -1.97 -9.75
N TYR A 478 10.84 -2.40 -10.19
CA TYR A 478 10.96 -3.36 -11.28
C TYR A 478 10.75 -4.78 -10.75
N TYR A 479 9.57 -5.35 -10.99
CA TYR A 479 9.28 -6.76 -10.68
C TYR A 479 9.97 -7.67 -11.69
N ARG A 480 11.04 -8.35 -11.25
CA ARG A 480 11.85 -9.24 -12.09
C ARG A 480 11.40 -10.67 -11.86
N MET A 481 10.43 -11.12 -12.64
CA MET A 481 10.03 -12.53 -12.62
C MET A 481 11.10 -13.34 -13.33
N SER A 482 11.85 -14.16 -12.59
CA SER A 482 12.72 -15.16 -13.21
C SER A 482 11.83 -16.07 -14.05
N GLN A 483 11.95 -16.02 -15.38
CA GLN A 483 11.49 -17.14 -16.19
C GLN A 483 12.20 -18.39 -15.64
N PRO A 484 11.49 -19.51 -15.39
CA PRO A 484 12.19 -20.75 -15.17
C PRO A 484 13.14 -20.92 -16.36
N GLN A 485 14.44 -20.96 -16.10
CA GLN A 485 15.38 -21.36 -17.14
C GLN A 485 14.87 -22.71 -17.65
N ALA A 486 14.46 -22.74 -18.91
CA ALA A 486 14.29 -24.01 -19.59
C ALA A 486 15.68 -24.65 -19.50
N TYR A 487 15.84 -25.63 -18.61
CA TYR A 487 16.89 -26.60 -18.80
C TYR A 487 16.68 -27.09 -20.23
N ALA A 488 17.64 -26.79 -21.10
CA ALA A 488 17.72 -27.45 -22.38
C ALA A 488 17.89 -28.93 -22.05
N LEU A 489 16.76 -29.65 -21.98
CA LEU A 489 16.75 -31.08 -22.22
C LEU A 489 17.48 -31.21 -23.54
N ALA A 490 18.59 -31.95 -23.52
CA ALA A 490 19.34 -32.31 -24.71
C ALA A 490 18.35 -32.96 -25.69
N GLN A 491 17.81 -32.15 -26.60
CA GLN A 491 17.02 -32.61 -27.72
C GLN A 491 18.01 -32.98 -28.81
N ASP A 492 17.91 -34.26 -29.17
CA ASP A 492 18.43 -34.93 -30.33
C ASP A 492 19.13 -34.06 -31.38
N GLN A 493 20.36 -34.48 -31.69
CA GLN A 493 21.07 -34.09 -32.90
C GLN A 493 20.19 -34.39 -34.12
N GLN A 494 19.83 -33.34 -34.87
CA GLN A 494 19.56 -33.45 -36.30
C GLN A 494 20.30 -32.34 -37.07
N PRO A 495 20.70 -32.60 -38.32
CA PRO A 495 21.93 -32.07 -38.89
C PRO A 495 21.76 -30.68 -39.50
N GLN A 496 22.84 -29.89 -39.45
CA GLN A 496 22.98 -28.60 -40.12
C GLN A 496 22.78 -28.72 -41.65
N PRO A 497 22.15 -27.73 -42.31
CA PRO A 497 22.21 -27.61 -43.75
C PRO A 497 23.56 -27.03 -44.19
N LEU A 498 24.22 -27.75 -45.10
CA LEU A 498 25.49 -27.41 -45.72
C LEU A 498 25.41 -26.13 -46.58
N ILE A 499 26.44 -25.30 -46.46
CA ILE A 499 26.76 -24.19 -47.37
C ILE A 499 27.22 -24.79 -48.71
N PRO A 500 26.80 -24.26 -49.88
CA PRO A 500 27.26 -24.80 -51.16
C PRO A 500 28.67 -24.29 -51.48
N THR A 501 29.64 -25.19 -51.53
CA THR A 501 30.98 -24.94 -52.08
C THR A 501 30.98 -25.10 -53.60
N GLN A 502 31.69 -24.18 -54.26
CA GLN A 502 31.89 -24.12 -55.70
C GLN A 502 32.60 -25.37 -56.24
N ASP A 503 32.18 -25.78 -57.44
CA ASP A 503 32.73 -26.87 -58.25
C ASP A 503 34.24 -26.77 -58.46
N ILE A 504 34.97 -27.82 -58.06
CA ILE A 504 36.23 -28.20 -58.70
C ILE A 504 36.24 -29.73 -58.85
N HIS A 505 36.17 -30.17 -60.11
CA HIS A 505 36.41 -31.55 -60.57
C HIS A 505 37.81 -32.03 -60.16
N ILE A 506 37.96 -33.29 -59.71
CA ILE A 506 39.04 -34.24 -60.08
C ILE A 506 38.65 -35.67 -59.63
N GLN A 507 39.21 -36.64 -60.36
CA GLN A 507 38.85 -38.04 -60.59
C GLN A 507 38.81 -39.02 -59.40
N SER A 508 38.02 -40.07 -59.63
CA SER A 508 37.90 -41.35 -58.92
C SER A 508 39.18 -42.18 -58.85
N GLN A 509 39.44 -42.85 -57.71
CA GLN A 509 39.94 -44.22 -57.65
C GLN A 509 39.89 -44.83 -56.22
N ASP A 510 39.39 -46.07 -56.16
CA ASP A 510 39.70 -47.20 -55.24
C ASP A 510 39.19 -47.14 -53.77
N LEU A 511 38.19 -47.98 -53.37
CA LEU A 511 38.28 -49.36 -52.81
C LEU A 511 38.91 -49.33 -51.39
N ASP A 512 38.32 -49.81 -50.28
CA ASP A 512 37.57 -51.04 -49.99
C ASP A 512 36.75 -50.91 -48.67
N GLU A 513 35.62 -51.61 -48.57
CA GLU A 513 35.01 -52.16 -47.33
C GLU A 513 35.44 -53.66 -47.23
N PRO A 514 35.36 -54.42 -46.10
CA PRO A 514 34.19 -54.54 -45.20
C PRO A 514 34.62 -54.74 -43.71
N GLU A 515 33.85 -55.12 -42.67
CA GLU A 515 32.75 -56.10 -42.55
C GLU A 515 32.10 -56.03 -41.15
N PHE A 516 30.84 -56.48 -41.10
CA PHE A 516 29.87 -56.56 -40.01
C PHE A 516 30.28 -57.41 -38.79
N VAL A 517 29.65 -57.21 -37.61
CA VAL A 517 28.89 -58.25 -36.86
C VAL A 517 27.89 -57.61 -35.86
N GLN A 518 26.70 -58.22 -35.83
CA GLN A 518 25.42 -57.88 -35.18
C GLN A 518 25.35 -58.01 -33.64
N GLN A 519 24.37 -57.30 -33.06
CA GLN A 519 23.80 -57.44 -31.71
C GLN A 519 23.16 -58.84 -31.47
N PRO A 520 22.82 -59.18 -30.21
CA PRO A 520 21.41 -59.02 -29.82
C PRO A 520 21.15 -58.62 -28.35
N SER A 521 19.97 -58.05 -28.13
CA SER A 521 19.23 -57.85 -26.86
C SER A 521 18.11 -58.91 -26.73
N PRO A 522 17.11 -58.83 -25.82
CA PRO A 522 17.10 -58.68 -24.36
C PRO A 522 16.19 -59.76 -23.68
N ASN A 523 16.15 -59.79 -22.33
CA ASN A 523 14.96 -59.99 -21.45
C ASN A 523 15.31 -60.70 -20.13
N SER A 524 14.92 -60.12 -18.99
CA SER A 524 13.77 -60.60 -18.18
C SER A 524 13.78 -60.04 -16.76
N CYS A 525 12.59 -59.63 -16.30
CA CYS A 525 12.18 -59.29 -14.93
C CYS A 525 12.71 -60.25 -13.84
N VAL A 526 12.79 -59.76 -12.59
CA VAL A 526 12.06 -60.28 -11.40
C VAL A 526 12.29 -59.36 -10.18
N GLN A 527 11.24 -59.19 -9.39
CA GLN A 527 11.13 -58.44 -8.12
C GLN A 527 11.77 -59.18 -6.92
N ILE A 528 11.82 -58.46 -5.79
CA ILE A 528 11.61 -58.86 -4.36
C ILE A 528 12.81 -58.58 -3.42
N ASP A 529 12.76 -57.40 -2.76
CA ASP A 529 12.63 -57.19 -1.30
C ASP A 529 13.86 -57.43 -0.34
N PRO A 530 13.82 -57.07 0.96
CA PRO A 530 14.59 -55.94 1.51
C PRO A 530 15.46 -56.29 2.75
N LEU A 531 16.06 -55.26 3.37
CA LEU A 531 16.60 -55.18 4.75
C LEU A 531 17.99 -55.80 5.08
N MET A 532 18.94 -54.92 5.43
CA MET A 532 19.83 -54.99 6.63
C MET A 532 20.41 -53.58 6.84
N GLN A 533 20.06 -52.83 7.90
CA GLN A 533 20.66 -52.81 9.25
C GLN A 533 22.20 -52.67 9.30
N ASN A 534 22.61 -51.64 10.06
CA ASN A 534 23.92 -51.34 10.67
C ASN A 534 24.99 -50.70 9.76
N ILE A 535 25.18 -49.37 9.89
CA ILE A 535 26.11 -48.69 10.82
C ILE A 535 25.71 -47.21 10.91
#